data_AF-A0A922YBF2-F1
#
_entry.id   AF-A0A922YBF2-F1
#
_cell.length_a   1.000
_cell.length_b   1.000
_cell.length_c   1.000
_cell.angle_alpha   90.00
_cell.angle_beta   90.00
_cell.angle_gamma   90.00
#
_symmetry.space_group_name_H-M   'P 1'
#
loop_
_entity.id
_entity.type
_entity.pdbx_description
1 polymer ?
#
loop_
_entity_poly.entity_id
_entity_poly.type
_entity_poly.pdbx_seq_one_letter_code
_entity_poly.pdbx_strand_id
1 'polypeptide(L)'
;MPTEGSRPAAAAVGEAAGNGSGQATGTIRSVGQNGDFLTIEHGPFDGIDMGAMTMGFGILDDVDLSGFAEGDAVSFMVKQGRDGSFRITSICNTATDGTDCLTKPGK
;
A
#
# COMPACT_ATOMS: atom_id res chain seq x y z
N MET A 1 9.71 -1.30 41.45
CA MET A 1 9.36 -1.95 40.17
C MET A 1 7.85 -2.03 40.08
N PRO A 2 7.24 -1.35 39.10
CA PRO A 2 6.04 -1.86 38.45
C PRO A 2 6.31 -2.13 36.96
N THR A 3 5.97 -3.34 36.53
CA THR A 3 5.75 -3.76 35.15
C THR A 3 4.40 -3.23 34.71
N GLU A 4 4.32 -2.50 33.60
CA GLU A 4 3.04 -2.33 32.90
C GLU A 4 3.23 -2.09 31.41
N GLY A 5 2.66 -3.02 30.63
CA GLY A 5 1.90 -2.74 29.41
C GLY A 5 2.63 -1.99 28.31
N SER A 6 3.27 -2.74 27.42
CA SER A 6 3.55 -2.26 26.07
C SER A 6 2.26 -1.73 25.44
N ARG A 7 2.31 -0.45 25.11
CA ARG A 7 1.31 0.36 24.41
C ARG A 7 0.65 -0.43 23.27
N PRO A 8 -0.68 -0.55 23.18
CA PRO A 8 -1.30 -0.70 21.88
C PRO A 8 -1.14 0.64 21.16
N ALA A 9 -0.30 0.66 20.13
CA ALA A 9 -0.35 1.67 19.09
C ALA A 9 -1.65 1.47 18.29
N ALA A 10 -2.79 1.80 18.89
CA ALA A 10 -3.98 2.12 18.12
C ALA A 10 -3.78 3.58 17.68
N ALA A 11 -3.03 3.75 16.59
CA ALA A 11 -2.95 5.02 15.91
C ALA A 11 -4.36 5.48 15.57
N ALA A 12 -4.66 6.71 15.97
CA ALA A 12 -5.90 7.39 15.75
C ALA A 12 -6.38 7.19 14.31
N VAL A 13 -7.66 6.92 14.15
CA VAL A 13 -8.34 7.08 12.86
C VAL A 13 -8.31 8.57 12.57
N GLY A 14 -7.28 9.00 11.85
CA GLY A 14 -7.19 10.33 11.29
C GLY A 14 -8.13 10.37 10.09
N GLU A 15 -9.31 10.93 10.30
CA GLU A 15 -10.19 11.37 9.22
C GLU A 15 -9.43 12.38 8.35
N ALA A 16 -8.80 11.91 7.27
CA ALA A 16 -8.16 12.74 6.27
C ALA A 16 -9.12 12.98 5.10
N ALA A 17 -9.83 14.11 5.17
CA ALA A 17 -10.49 14.72 4.04
C ALA A 17 -9.45 15.16 3.01
N GLY A 18 -9.52 14.62 1.78
CA GLY A 18 -8.74 15.13 0.67
C GLY A 18 -8.65 14.14 -0.49
N ASN A 19 -9.59 14.23 -1.44
CA ASN A 19 -9.52 13.61 -2.79
C ASN A 19 -8.77 12.25 -2.82
N GLY A 20 -9.27 11.30 -2.02
CA GLY A 20 -8.52 10.17 -1.46
C GLY A 20 -7.64 9.41 -2.44
N SER A 21 -6.36 9.74 -2.45
CA SER A 21 -5.30 8.92 -3.03
C SER A 21 -4.04 9.13 -2.22
N GLY A 22 -3.32 8.05 -1.95
CA GLY A 22 -2.06 8.07 -1.22
C GLY A 22 -1.05 7.16 -1.88
N GLN A 23 0.23 7.43 -1.68
CA GLN A 23 1.32 6.60 -2.16
C GLN A 23 2.07 6.00 -0.98
N ALA A 24 2.41 4.73 -1.04
CA ALA A 24 3.31 4.11 -0.07
C ALA A 24 4.30 3.19 -0.78
N THR A 25 5.44 2.99 -0.12
CA THR A 25 6.35 1.90 -0.43
C THR A 25 6.12 0.75 0.54
N GLY A 26 6.38 -0.47 0.12
CA GLY A 26 6.19 -1.64 0.95
C GLY A 26 6.82 -2.89 0.37
N THR A 27 6.65 -3.98 1.09
CA THR A 27 7.10 -5.31 0.68
C THR A 27 5.91 -6.23 0.54
N ILE A 28 5.80 -6.92 -0.59
CA ILE A 28 4.72 -7.89 -0.81
C ILE A 28 4.90 -9.03 0.19
N ARG A 29 3.89 -9.26 1.01
CA ARG A 29 3.82 -10.37 1.96
C ARG A 29 3.09 -11.56 1.36
N SER A 30 2.05 -11.31 0.56
CA SER A 30 1.32 -12.38 -0.14
C SER A 30 0.54 -11.87 -1.34
N VAL A 31 0.46 -12.69 -2.39
CA VAL A 31 -0.27 -12.40 -3.63
C VAL A 31 -1.53 -13.26 -3.69
N GLY A 32 -2.69 -12.63 -3.87
CA GLY A 32 -3.95 -13.36 -4.07
C GLY A 32 -3.89 -14.23 -5.32
N GLN A 33 -4.49 -15.42 -5.27
CA GLN A 33 -4.42 -16.42 -6.36
C GLN A 33 -4.84 -15.89 -7.74
N ASN A 34 -5.69 -14.87 -7.78
CA ASN A 34 -6.22 -14.27 -9.00
C ASN A 34 -5.58 -12.91 -9.34
N GLY A 35 -4.69 -12.38 -8.51
CA GLY A 35 -4.15 -11.02 -8.69
C GLY A 35 -5.13 -9.89 -8.34
N ASP A 36 -6.32 -10.18 -7.81
CA ASP A 36 -7.30 -9.15 -7.41
C ASP A 36 -6.93 -8.47 -6.06
N PHE A 37 -5.97 -9.06 -5.33
CA PHE A 37 -5.66 -8.68 -3.95
C PHE A 37 -4.19 -8.91 -3.63
N LEU A 38 -3.57 -7.95 -2.94
CA LEU A 38 -2.20 -8.06 -2.43
C LEU A 38 -2.16 -7.77 -0.94
N THR A 39 -1.46 -8.61 -0.19
CA THR A 39 -1.05 -8.28 1.18
C THR A 39 0.33 -7.65 1.12
N ILE A 40 0.43 -6.39 1.52
CA ILE A 40 1.68 -5.64 1.49
C ILE A 40 1.97 -5.13 2.90
N GLU A 41 3.19 -5.36 3.37
CA GLU A 41 3.74 -4.64 4.51
C GLU A 41 4.22 -3.29 4.02
N HIS A 42 3.38 -2.27 4.20
CA HIS A 42 3.66 -0.95 3.70
C HIS A 42 4.23 -0.04 4.79
N GLY A 43 5.03 0.92 4.34
CA GLY A 43 5.51 2.02 5.14
C GLY A 43 4.44 3.11 5.36
N PRO A 44 4.84 4.27 5.90
CA PRO A 44 3.94 5.40 5.99
C PRO A 44 3.46 5.83 4.59
N PHE A 45 2.17 6.11 4.46
CA PHE A 45 1.61 6.69 3.25
C PHE A 45 1.93 8.18 3.16
N ASP A 46 2.26 8.63 1.96
CA ASP A 46 2.30 10.03 1.58
C ASP A 46 0.93 10.42 1.00
N GLY A 47 0.35 11.51 1.51
CA GLY A 47 -1.00 11.98 1.15
C GLY A 47 -2.15 11.43 2.03
N ILE A 48 -1.89 10.42 2.86
CA ILE A 48 -2.84 9.88 3.85
C ILE A 48 -2.10 9.71 5.18
N ASP A 49 -2.71 10.12 6.30
CA ASP A 49 -2.19 9.92 7.67
C ASP A 49 -2.28 8.44 8.11
N MET A 50 -1.63 7.56 7.36
CA MET A 50 -1.59 6.12 7.63
C MET A 50 -0.14 5.69 7.81
N GLY A 51 0.18 5.19 9.00
CA GLY A 51 1.52 4.71 9.34
C GLY A 51 1.89 3.38 8.68
N ALA A 52 3.10 2.90 8.95
CA ALA A 52 3.54 1.60 8.47
C ALA A 52 2.71 0.46 9.10
N MET A 53 2.08 -0.37 8.28
CA MET A 53 1.33 -1.54 8.72
C MET A 53 1.24 -2.60 7.62
N THR A 54 0.82 -3.82 7.99
CA THR A 54 0.56 -4.89 7.02
C THR A 54 -0.92 -4.96 6.74
N MET A 55 -1.31 -4.70 5.50
CA MET A 55 -2.70 -4.64 5.07
C MET A 55 -2.85 -5.24 3.68
N GLY A 56 -4.03 -5.81 3.47
CA GLY A 56 -4.48 -6.24 2.17
C GLY A 56 -5.15 -5.12 1.38
N PHE A 57 -4.71 -4.90 0.15
CA PHE A 57 -5.29 -3.93 -0.76
C PHE A 57 -5.91 -4.65 -1.96
N GLY A 58 -7.11 -4.20 -2.34
CA GLY A 58 -7.71 -4.61 -3.60
C GLY A 58 -6.97 -3.97 -4.77
N ILE A 59 -6.93 -4.66 -5.90
CA ILE A 59 -6.27 -4.22 -7.12
C ILE A 59 -7.36 -3.80 -8.11
N LEU A 60 -7.14 -2.72 -8.88
CA LEU A 60 -8.00 -2.45 -10.04
C LEU A 60 -7.57 -3.34 -11.22
N ASP A 61 -8.54 -3.78 -12.03
CA ASP A 61 -8.31 -4.63 -13.22
C ASP A 61 -7.27 -4.09 -14.23
N ASP A 62 -6.94 -2.80 -14.16
CA ASP A 62 -5.94 -2.14 -15.01
C ASP A 62 -4.49 -2.39 -14.55
N VAL A 63 -4.30 -2.98 -13.37
CA VAL A 63 -2.98 -3.19 -12.75
C VAL A 63 -2.54 -4.64 -12.93
N ASP A 64 -1.46 -4.84 -13.69
CA ASP A 64 -0.86 -6.17 -13.86
C ASP A 64 0.04 -6.54 -12.69
N LEU A 65 -0.20 -7.73 -12.13
CA LEU A 65 0.59 -8.30 -11.04
C LEU A 65 1.45 -9.49 -11.46
N SER A 66 1.45 -9.85 -12.74
CA SER A 66 2.05 -11.08 -13.25
C SER A 66 3.57 -11.18 -13.02
N GLY A 67 4.22 -10.05 -12.71
CA GLY A 67 5.65 -9.96 -12.41
C GLY A 67 6.01 -9.80 -10.92
N PHE A 68 5.05 -9.86 -10.00
CA PHE A 68 5.29 -9.59 -8.58
C PHE A 68 5.22 -10.86 -7.72
N ALA A 69 6.12 -10.99 -6.76
CA ALA A 69 6.20 -12.11 -5.85
C ALA A 69 6.33 -11.69 -4.38
N GLU A 70 6.12 -12.64 -3.48
CA GLU A 70 6.36 -12.45 -2.05
C GLU A 70 7.83 -12.08 -1.80
N GLY A 71 8.05 -11.01 -1.03
CA GLY A 71 9.37 -10.45 -0.74
C GLY A 71 9.80 -9.29 -1.65
N ASP A 72 9.05 -8.99 -2.72
CA ASP A 72 9.39 -7.86 -3.59
C ASP A 72 9.12 -6.52 -2.92
N ALA A 73 10.10 -5.61 -3.02
CA ALA A 73 9.95 -4.22 -2.64
C ALA A 73 9.24 -3.46 -3.76
N VAL A 74 8.11 -2.84 -3.41
CA VAL A 74 7.22 -2.18 -4.35
C VAL A 74 6.88 -0.77 -3.88
N SER A 75 6.62 0.12 -4.83
CA SER A 75 5.94 1.38 -4.60
C SER A 75 4.58 1.31 -5.26
N PHE A 76 3.55 1.70 -4.54
CA PHE A 76 2.19 1.60 -5.01
C PHE A 76 1.37 2.83 -4.61
N MET A 77 0.43 3.19 -5.48
CA MET A 77 -0.56 4.22 -5.22
C MET A 77 -1.91 3.57 -4.98
N VAL A 78 -2.57 4.03 -3.94
CA VAL A 78 -3.94 3.66 -3.62
C VAL A 78 -4.86 4.84 -3.87
N LYS A 79 -6.08 4.52 -4.27
CA LYS A 79 -7.19 5.47 -4.33
C LYS A 79 -8.32 4.99 -3.43
N GLN A 80 -8.82 5.90 -2.60
CA GLN A 80 -10.01 5.68 -1.81
C GLN A 80 -11.23 5.76 -2.72
N GLY A 81 -12.00 4.68 -2.76
CA GLY A 81 -13.28 4.65 -3.44
C GLY A 81 -14.34 5.44 -2.65
N ARG A 82 -15.48 5.69 -3.30
CA ARG A 82 -16.65 6.33 -2.66
C ARG A 82 -17.23 5.49 -1.51
N ASP A 83 -16.88 4.21 -1.48
CA ASP A 83 -17.19 3.22 -0.46
C ASP A 83 -16.22 3.24 0.73
N GLY A 84 -15.17 4.09 0.69
CA GLY A 84 -14.15 4.17 1.73
C GLY A 84 -13.03 3.13 1.60
N SER A 85 -13.13 2.18 0.67
CA SER A 85 -12.12 1.15 0.43
C SER A 85 -10.93 1.67 -0.38
N PHE A 86 -9.71 1.27 0.00
CA PHE A 86 -8.49 1.58 -0.76
C PHE A 86 -8.23 0.53 -1.83
N ARG A 87 -8.00 0.98 -3.05
CA ARG A 87 -7.65 0.11 -4.18
C ARG A 87 -6.38 0.61 -4.85
N ILE A 88 -5.48 -0.31 -5.17
CA ILE A 88 -4.24 -0.01 -5.88
C ILE A 88 -4.58 0.35 -7.31
N THR A 89 -4.23 1.58 -7.70
CA THR A 89 -4.36 2.07 -9.07
C THR A 89 -3.07 1.93 -9.85
N SER A 90 -1.93 1.83 -9.17
CA SER A 90 -0.61 1.71 -9.78
C SER A 90 0.34 1.03 -8.81
N ILE A 91 1.17 0.12 -9.32
CA ILE A 91 2.21 -0.57 -8.56
C ILE A 91 3.44 -0.73 -9.43
N CYS A 92 4.61 -0.64 -8.82
CA CYS A 92 5.89 -0.81 -9.48
C CYS A 92 6.90 -1.43 -8.51
N ASN A 93 7.86 -2.20 -9.04
CA ASN A 93 8.91 -2.82 -8.25
C ASN A 93 10.06 -1.82 -8.05
N THR A 94 10.24 -1.30 -6.83
CA THR A 94 11.31 -0.32 -6.53
C THR A 94 12.68 -0.97 -6.46
N ALA A 95 12.76 -2.27 -6.18
CA ALA A 95 14.02 -3.00 -6.21
C ALA A 95 14.57 -3.13 -7.64
N THR A 96 13.70 -3.17 -8.65
CA THR A 96 14.08 -3.36 -10.06
C THR A 96 14.10 -2.04 -10.84
N ASP A 97 13.09 -1.18 -10.67
CA ASP A 97 12.91 0.06 -11.44
C ASP A 97 13.34 1.34 -10.70
N GLY A 98 13.64 1.28 -9.40
CA GLY A 98 14.01 2.42 -8.56
C GLY A 98 12.82 3.24 -8.04
N THR A 99 13.09 4.37 -7.37
CA THR A 99 12.09 5.20 -6.65
C THR A 99 11.13 6.00 -7.54
N ASP A 100 11.45 6.16 -8.83
CA ASP A 100 10.71 7.00 -9.79
C ASP A 100 9.89 6.16 -10.79
N CYS A 101 9.60 4.92 -10.45
CA CYS A 101 8.88 4.00 -11.31
C CYS A 101 7.41 4.41 -11.55
N LEU A 102 6.76 5.00 -10.54
CA LEU A 102 5.36 5.47 -10.62
C LEU A 102 5.18 6.79 -11.38
N THR A 103 6.25 7.57 -11.57
CA THR A 103 6.19 8.88 -12.27
C THR A 103 6.41 8.76 -13.78
N LYS A 104 6.71 7.55 -14.28
CA LYS A 104 6.70 7.27 -15.73
C LYS A 104 5.27 7.00 -16.17
N PRO A 105 4.60 7.90 -16.91
CA PRO A 105 3.46 7.48 -17.71
C PRO A 105 3.99 6.43 -18.69
N GLY A 106 3.53 5.19 -18.54
CA GLY A 106 3.63 4.17 -19.57
C GLY A 106 3.10 4.74 -20.88
N LYS A 107 3.85 4.51 -21.95
CA LYS A 107 3.74 5.12 -23.27
C LYS A 107 2.38 4.99 -23.95
#